data_AF-A0A7G2E327-F1
#
_entry.id   AF-A0A7G2E327-F1
#
_cell.length_a   1.000
_cell.length_b   1.000
_cell.length_c   1.000
_cell.angle_alpha   90.00
_cell.angle_beta   90.00
_cell.angle_gamma   90.00
#
_symmetry.space_group_name_H-M   'P 1'
#
loop_
_entity.id
_entity.type
_entity.pdbx_description
1 polymer ?
#
loop_
_entity_poly.entity_id
_entity_poly.type
_entity_poly.pdbx_seq_one_letter_code
_entity_poly.pdbx_strand_id
1 'polypeptide(L)'
;MELFIGPRRHHPFDVDGTIPSNHLHNFEHSSISMSFLVYAVLALVLDRARPRAAASEGLTMLAAAAAFSPQLLLFHFHSTDHMGVEGQYHVILQVVIFVSLLTTIMGIFLPKSFLVSLVRSSSIAFQGVWLIVIGCMLYTPSLIPKGCYIHDEGRHIIVKCSTEEALHRAKSLVNLEFSWLFVTNTLFVVTLYLILDRVYGENVEYSSLTTNNQTYQDDEEQHFESKSTQKTSFVQMGKLVGHGQKM
;
A
#
# COMPACT_ATOMS: atom_id res chain seq x y z
N MET A 1 16.25 -3.10 10.20
CA MET A 1 17.01 -2.27 11.15
C MET A 1 18.07 -3.08 11.90
N GLU A 2 18.74 -4.04 11.24
CA GLU A 2 19.83 -4.82 11.89
C GLU A 2 21.23 -4.31 11.51
N LEU A 3 21.32 -3.36 10.58
CA LEU A 3 22.58 -2.92 10.00
C LEU A 3 23.39 -1.97 10.89
N PHE A 4 22.71 -1.23 11.79
CA PHE A 4 23.32 -0.20 12.64
C PHE A 4 23.03 -0.39 14.14
N ILE A 5 22.15 -1.33 14.48
CA ILE A 5 21.75 -1.63 15.87
C ILE A 5 22.07 -3.11 16.11
N GLY A 6 23.34 -3.38 16.42
CA GLY A 6 23.86 -4.70 16.74
C GLY A 6 25.03 -4.60 17.72
N PRO A 7 25.41 -5.69 18.42
CA PRO A 7 26.54 -5.67 19.35
C PRO A 7 27.81 -5.16 18.65
N ARG A 8 28.73 -4.52 19.41
CA ARG A 8 29.91 -3.73 18.96
C ARG A 8 30.83 -4.35 17.88
N ARG A 9 30.60 -5.60 17.45
CA ARG A 9 31.33 -6.32 16.39
C ARG A 9 30.57 -6.46 15.06
N HIS A 10 29.33 -6.00 14.93
CA HIS A 10 28.66 -5.93 13.63
C HIS A 10 29.03 -4.64 12.91
N HIS A 11 30.19 -4.63 12.27
CA HIS A 11 30.51 -3.61 11.27
C HIS A 11 29.84 -4.01 9.94
N PRO A 12 29.12 -3.09 9.27
CA PRO A 12 28.40 -3.43 8.04
C PRO A 12 29.31 -3.71 6.84
N PHE A 13 30.58 -3.30 6.92
CA PHE A 13 31.61 -3.49 5.89
C PHE A 13 32.76 -4.34 6.42
N ASP A 14 33.37 -5.11 5.53
CA ASP A 14 34.64 -5.80 5.78
C ASP A 14 35.81 -4.82 5.86
N VAL A 15 36.98 -5.31 6.27
CA VAL A 15 38.21 -4.52 6.43
C VAL A 15 38.67 -3.89 5.09
N ASP A 16 38.29 -4.49 3.97
CA ASP A 16 38.55 -3.99 2.61
C ASP A 16 37.47 -3.03 2.08
N GLY A 17 36.43 -2.75 2.89
CA GLY A 17 35.32 -1.88 2.51
C GLY A 17 34.22 -2.58 1.68
N THR A 18 34.34 -3.87 1.42
CA THR A 18 33.27 -4.64 0.75
C THR A 18 32.11 -4.92 1.70
N ILE A 19 30.93 -5.22 1.15
CA ILE A 19 29.78 -5.65 1.94
C ILE A 19 29.86 -7.17 2.09
N PRO A 20 29.99 -7.70 3.31
CA PRO A 20 29.97 -9.13 3.57
C PRO A 20 28.70 -9.78 3.01
N SER A 21 28.80 -10.97 2.44
CA SER A 21 27.64 -11.67 1.86
C SER A 21 26.52 -11.94 2.87
N ASN A 22 26.85 -12.12 4.15
CA ASN A 22 25.89 -12.26 5.24
C ASN A 22 25.20 -10.95 5.65
N HIS A 23 25.64 -9.79 5.13
CA HIS A 23 25.01 -8.49 5.36
C HIS A 23 24.22 -7.98 4.15
N LEU A 24 24.40 -8.55 2.95
CA LEU A 24 23.75 -8.10 1.72
C LEU A 24 22.22 -7.97 1.88
N HIS A 25 21.61 -9.01 2.43
CA HIS A 25 20.16 -9.07 2.67
C HIS A 25 19.67 -7.97 3.63
N ASN A 26 20.47 -7.66 4.66
CA ASN A 26 20.17 -6.58 5.59
C ASN A 26 20.27 -5.21 4.91
N PHE A 27 21.19 -5.03 3.98
CA PHE A 27 21.29 -3.82 3.16
C PHE A 27 20.11 -3.68 2.19
N GLU A 28 19.67 -4.77 1.55
CA GLU A 28 18.49 -4.78 0.69
C GLU A 28 17.23 -4.37 1.47
N HIS A 29 16.99 -5.00 2.62
CA HIS A 29 15.85 -4.67 3.48
C HIS A 29 15.94 -3.24 4.04
N SER A 30 17.14 -2.78 4.38
CA SER A 30 17.37 -1.40 4.84
C SER A 30 17.14 -0.39 3.71
N SER A 31 17.44 -0.75 2.46
CA SER A 31 17.21 0.10 1.29
C SER A 31 15.72 0.36 1.06
N ILE A 32 14.86 -0.66 1.23
CA ILE A 32 13.39 -0.49 1.21
C ILE A 32 12.96 0.55 2.25
N SER A 33 13.43 0.39 3.49
CA SER A 33 13.09 1.30 4.59
C SER A 33 13.57 2.73 4.32
N MET A 34 14.77 2.87 3.73
CA MET A 34 15.35 4.15 3.34
C MET A 34 14.52 4.84 2.26
N SER A 35 13.99 4.11 1.27
CA SER A 35 13.10 4.68 0.25
C SER A 35 11.82 5.29 0.86
N PHE A 36 11.22 4.61 1.84
CA PHE A 36 10.07 5.15 2.57
C PHE A 36 10.41 6.33 3.49
N LEU A 37 11.60 6.32 4.10
CA LEU A 37 12.10 7.46 4.87
C LEU A 37 12.29 8.70 3.97
N VAL A 38 12.88 8.52 2.78
CA VAL A 38 13.04 9.59 1.80
C VAL A 38 11.67 10.12 1.36
N TYR A 39 10.71 9.24 1.06
CA TYR A 39 9.33 9.64 0.79
C TYR A 39 8.74 10.50 1.93
N ALA A 40 8.87 10.06 3.18
CA ALA A 40 8.35 10.79 4.34
C ALA A 40 9.00 12.18 4.50
N VAL A 41 10.33 12.26 4.33
CA VAL A 41 11.05 13.54 4.37
C VAL A 41 10.60 14.46 3.24
N LEU A 42 10.44 13.95 2.02
CA LEU A 42 9.96 14.73 0.89
C LEU A 42 8.53 15.25 1.11
N ALA A 43 7.63 14.40 1.64
CA ALA A 43 6.28 14.82 1.99
C ALA A 43 6.29 15.97 3.02
N LEU A 44 7.12 15.87 4.08
CA LEU A 44 7.28 16.94 5.07
C LEU A 44 7.84 18.23 4.47
N VAL A 45 8.82 18.13 3.57
CA VAL A 45 9.40 19.30 2.89
C VAL A 45 8.35 19.97 2.00
N LEU A 46 7.57 19.20 1.24
CA LEU A 46 6.50 19.73 0.39
C LEU A 46 5.42 20.42 1.21
N ASP A 47 5.00 19.83 2.33
CA ASP A 47 4.03 20.44 3.25
C ASP A 47 4.53 21.77 3.83
N ARG A 48 5.83 21.90 4.10
CA ARG A 48 6.44 23.13 4.63
C ARG A 48 6.71 24.18 3.58
N ALA A 49 7.12 23.78 2.37
CA ALA A 49 7.38 24.69 1.27
C ALA A 49 6.09 25.32 0.71
N ARG A 50 4.92 24.71 0.97
CA ARG A 50 3.61 25.14 0.47
C ARG A 50 3.60 25.49 -1.03
N PRO A 51 4.12 24.62 -1.92
CA PRO A 51 3.97 24.83 -3.36
C PRO A 51 2.49 24.74 -3.73
N ARG A 52 2.15 25.09 -4.99
CA ARG A 52 0.77 24.97 -5.48
C ARG A 52 0.21 23.58 -5.17
N ALA A 53 -0.96 23.51 -4.55
CA ALA A 53 -1.53 22.27 -3.99
C ALA A 53 -1.48 21.07 -4.96
N ALA A 54 -1.84 21.29 -6.23
CA ALA A 54 -1.80 20.25 -7.26
C ALA A 54 -0.39 19.70 -7.54
N ALA A 55 0.64 20.55 -7.49
CA ALA A 55 2.03 20.13 -7.65
C ALA A 55 2.52 19.36 -6.42
N SER A 56 2.16 19.82 -5.22
CA SER A 56 2.49 19.14 -3.95
C SER A 56 1.93 17.71 -3.91
N GLU A 57 0.65 17.55 -4.26
CA GLU A 57 -0.04 16.26 -4.27
C GLU A 57 0.58 15.30 -5.29
N GLY A 58 0.79 15.76 -6.52
CA GLY A 58 1.41 14.96 -7.58
C GLY A 58 2.84 14.52 -7.23
N LEU A 59 3.67 15.41 -6.68
CA LEU A 59 5.04 15.10 -6.26
C LEU A 59 5.08 14.11 -5.09
N THR A 60 4.15 14.24 -4.15
CA THR A 60 4.02 13.32 -3.01
C THR A 60 3.64 11.91 -3.48
N MET A 61 2.68 11.81 -4.42
CA MET A 61 2.29 10.53 -5.03
C MET A 61 3.42 9.92 -5.87
N LEU A 62 4.18 10.75 -6.60
CA LEU A 62 5.35 10.30 -7.35
C LEU A 62 6.43 9.74 -6.42
N ALA A 63 6.73 10.43 -5.32
CA ALA A 63 7.68 9.96 -4.31
C ALA A 63 7.21 8.66 -3.65
N ALA A 64 5.91 8.52 -3.36
CA ALA A 64 5.34 7.27 -2.85
C ALA A 64 5.47 6.12 -3.85
N ALA A 65 5.13 6.33 -5.13
CA ALA A 65 5.30 5.34 -6.18
C ALA A 65 6.78 4.93 -6.36
N ALA A 66 7.69 5.91 -6.28
CA ALA A 66 9.12 5.67 -6.29
C ALA A 66 9.60 4.87 -5.07
N ALA A 67 8.93 4.94 -3.91
CA ALA A 67 9.24 4.10 -2.75
C ALA A 67 8.68 2.67 -2.86
N PHE A 68 7.46 2.52 -3.39
CA PHE A 68 6.87 1.20 -3.66
C PHE A 68 7.63 0.40 -4.74
N SER A 69 8.34 1.07 -5.65
CA SER A 69 9.03 0.41 -6.76
C SER A 69 10.24 -0.44 -6.29
N PRO A 70 11.21 0.09 -5.52
CA PRO A 70 12.23 -0.71 -4.86
C PRO A 70 11.66 -1.74 -3.90
N GLN A 71 10.56 -1.43 -3.19
CA GLN A 71 9.91 -2.42 -2.32
C GLN A 71 9.48 -3.65 -3.13
N LEU A 72 8.74 -3.46 -4.23
CA LEU A 72 8.29 -4.55 -5.08
C LEU A 72 9.46 -5.34 -5.68
N LEU A 73 10.45 -4.64 -6.21
CA LEU A 73 11.59 -5.24 -6.90
C LEU A 73 12.51 -6.02 -5.96
N LEU A 74 12.83 -5.48 -4.78
CA LEU A 74 13.65 -6.16 -3.79
C LEU A 74 12.90 -7.36 -3.18
N PHE A 75 11.60 -7.25 -2.91
CA PHE A 75 10.81 -8.42 -2.50
C PHE A 75 10.71 -9.48 -3.61
N HIS A 76 10.72 -9.08 -4.88
CA HIS A 76 10.74 -10.03 -6.00
C HIS A 76 12.03 -10.85 -6.00
N PHE A 77 13.19 -10.20 -5.95
CA PHE A 77 14.48 -10.88 -5.91
C PHE A 77 14.67 -11.70 -4.62
N HIS A 78 14.30 -11.13 -3.47
CA HIS A 78 14.30 -11.85 -2.21
C HIS A 78 13.39 -13.09 -2.24
N SER A 79 12.20 -12.99 -2.84
CA SER A 79 11.28 -14.12 -2.97
C SER A 79 11.78 -15.19 -3.94
N THR A 80 12.66 -14.86 -4.89
CA THR A 80 13.32 -15.88 -5.72
C THR A 80 14.37 -16.66 -4.95
N ASP A 81 14.87 -16.13 -3.83
CA ASP A 81 15.80 -16.84 -2.94
C ASP A 81 15.07 -17.82 -2.01
N HIS A 82 13.78 -17.56 -1.71
CA HIS A 82 12.95 -18.40 -0.86
C HIS A 82 12.07 -19.37 -1.66
N MET A 83 12.47 -20.63 -1.71
CA MET A 83 11.66 -21.70 -2.29
C MET A 83 10.72 -22.31 -1.24
N GLY A 84 9.47 -22.58 -1.61
CA GLY A 84 8.53 -23.35 -0.77
C GLY A 84 7.39 -22.51 -0.19
N VAL A 85 7.20 -22.58 1.14
CA VAL A 85 6.06 -21.93 1.84
C VAL A 85 6.30 -20.43 2.02
N GLU A 86 7.51 -20.06 2.45
CA GLU A 86 7.92 -18.66 2.60
C GLU A 86 7.81 -17.88 1.28
N GLY A 87 8.31 -18.47 0.19
CA GLY A 87 8.13 -17.89 -1.16
C GLY A 87 6.66 -17.67 -1.53
N GLN A 88 5.74 -18.57 -1.15
CA GLN A 88 4.31 -18.38 -1.42
C GLN A 88 3.74 -17.15 -0.71
N TYR A 89 4.12 -16.93 0.56
CA TYR A 89 3.73 -15.72 1.30
C TYR A 89 4.26 -14.44 0.64
N HIS A 90 5.53 -14.45 0.20
CA HIS A 90 6.16 -13.29 -0.43
C HIS A 90 5.63 -12.98 -1.82
N VAL A 91 5.31 -13.99 -2.64
CA VAL A 91 4.66 -13.78 -3.94
C VAL A 91 3.30 -13.10 -3.76
N ILE A 92 2.52 -13.53 -2.76
CA ILE A 92 1.24 -12.89 -2.44
C ILE A 92 1.44 -11.44 -1.96
N LEU A 93 2.44 -11.20 -1.10
CA LEU A 93 2.80 -9.85 -0.66
C LEU A 93 3.16 -8.94 -1.85
N GLN A 94 3.93 -9.44 -2.83
CA GLN A 94 4.26 -8.70 -4.06
C GLN A 94 3.02 -8.27 -4.83
N VAL A 95 1.99 -9.12 -4.93
CA VAL A 95 0.72 -8.77 -5.59
C VAL A 95 0.04 -7.60 -4.86
N VAL A 96 0.01 -7.60 -3.53
CA VAL A 96 -0.59 -6.50 -2.74
C VAL A 96 0.22 -5.20 -2.90
N ILE A 97 1.55 -5.30 -2.90
CA ILE A 97 2.44 -4.16 -3.16
C ILE A 97 2.20 -3.60 -4.56
N PHE A 98 2.07 -4.46 -5.57
CA PHE A 98 1.78 -4.06 -6.94
C PHE A 98 0.44 -3.31 -7.04
N VAL A 99 -0.62 -3.78 -6.38
CA VAL A 99 -1.90 -3.06 -6.31
C VAL A 99 -1.72 -1.67 -5.68
N SER A 100 -0.90 -1.56 -4.64
CA SER A 100 -0.64 -0.28 -3.95
C SER A 100 0.16 0.68 -4.82
N LEU A 101 1.17 0.17 -5.55
CA LEU A 101 1.92 0.94 -6.54
C LEU A 101 1.01 1.43 -7.66
N LEU A 102 0.20 0.54 -8.25
CA LEU A 102 -0.71 0.85 -9.34
C LEU A 102 -1.71 1.92 -8.94
N THR A 103 -2.36 1.78 -7.78
CA THR A 103 -3.33 2.77 -7.27
C THR A 103 -2.66 4.09 -6.88
N THR A 104 -1.40 4.08 -6.45
CA THR A 104 -0.61 5.30 -6.24
C THR A 104 -0.34 6.03 -7.55
N ILE A 105 0.06 5.31 -8.61
CA ILE A 105 0.24 5.86 -9.95
C ILE A 105 -1.10 6.40 -10.51
N MET A 106 -2.19 5.64 -10.36
CA MET A 106 -3.53 6.11 -10.74
C MET A 106 -3.92 7.39 -10.00
N GLY A 107 -3.48 7.56 -8.75
CA GLY A 107 -3.70 8.78 -7.96
C GLY A 107 -3.04 10.03 -8.56
N ILE A 108 -1.98 9.89 -9.36
CA ILE A 108 -1.35 11.00 -10.09
C ILE A 108 -2.25 11.47 -11.23
N PHE A 109 -2.85 10.53 -11.97
CA PHE A 109 -3.74 10.83 -13.10
C PHE A 109 -5.16 11.20 -12.68
N LEU A 110 -5.62 10.67 -11.54
CA LEU A 110 -6.98 10.82 -11.01
C LEU A 110 -6.98 11.32 -9.55
N PRO A 111 -6.38 12.50 -9.27
CA PRO A 111 -6.18 12.98 -7.89
C PRO A 111 -7.49 13.21 -7.12
N LYS A 112 -8.59 13.50 -7.83
CA LYS A 112 -9.91 13.74 -7.23
C LYS A 112 -10.76 12.46 -7.03
N SER A 113 -10.22 11.28 -7.37
CA SER A 113 -10.98 10.04 -7.24
C SER A 113 -10.88 9.48 -5.82
N PHE A 114 -11.98 9.62 -5.07
CA PHE A 114 -12.09 9.05 -3.73
C PHE A 114 -11.87 7.53 -3.73
N LEU A 115 -12.44 6.81 -4.71
CA LEU A 115 -12.28 5.36 -4.82
C LEU A 115 -10.82 4.94 -5.00
N VAL A 116 -10.05 5.66 -5.83
CA VAL A 116 -8.62 5.38 -6.01
C VAL A 116 -7.88 5.58 -4.68
N SER A 117 -8.19 6.66 -3.95
CA SER A 117 -7.60 6.92 -2.63
C SER A 117 -7.99 5.85 -1.60
N LEU A 118 -9.24 5.38 -1.61
CA LEU A 118 -9.74 4.35 -0.71
C LEU A 118 -9.06 3.01 -0.96
N VAL A 119 -8.98 2.56 -2.22
CA VAL A 119 -8.32 1.29 -2.59
C VAL A 119 -6.82 1.37 -2.28
N ARG A 120 -6.16 2.50 -2.56
CA ARG A 120 -4.75 2.72 -2.19
C ARG A 120 -4.56 2.60 -0.67
N SER A 121 -5.37 3.30 0.12
CA SER A 121 -5.25 3.28 1.59
C SER A 121 -5.54 1.88 2.16
N SER A 122 -6.57 1.21 1.64
CA SER A 122 -6.92 -0.16 2.02
C SER A 122 -5.79 -1.14 1.68
N SER A 123 -5.23 -1.07 0.46
CA SER A 123 -4.16 -1.96 0.04
C SER A 123 -2.88 -1.76 0.85
N ILE A 124 -2.49 -0.52 1.17
CA ILE A 124 -1.34 -0.22 2.04
C ILE A 124 -1.57 -0.76 3.46
N ALA A 125 -2.75 -0.54 4.04
CA ALA A 125 -3.08 -1.10 5.36
C ALA A 125 -3.04 -2.64 5.34
N PHE A 126 -3.56 -3.25 4.27
CA PHE A 126 -3.56 -4.70 4.10
C PHE A 126 -2.15 -5.27 3.91
N GLN A 127 -1.22 -4.56 3.26
CA GLN A 127 0.20 -4.95 3.27
C GLN A 127 0.73 -5.09 4.69
N GLY A 128 0.44 -4.12 5.57
CA GLY A 128 0.87 -4.15 6.97
C GLY A 128 0.29 -5.34 7.73
N VAL A 129 -1.01 -5.59 7.58
CA VAL A 129 -1.66 -6.77 8.17
C VAL A 129 -1.04 -8.07 7.66
N TRP A 130 -0.81 -8.17 6.34
CA TRP A 130 -0.20 -9.35 5.74
C TRP A 130 1.23 -9.58 6.23
N LEU A 131 2.05 -8.54 6.39
CA LEU A 131 3.39 -8.64 6.99
C LEU A 131 3.35 -9.18 8.43
N ILE A 132 2.39 -8.73 9.24
CA ILE A 132 2.19 -9.26 10.60
C ILE A 132 1.84 -10.74 10.54
N VAL A 133 0.95 -11.13 9.63
CA VAL A 133 0.53 -12.52 9.42
C VAL A 133 1.71 -13.39 9.01
N ILE A 134 2.53 -12.97 8.04
CA ILE A 134 3.75 -13.68 7.62
C ILE A 134 4.66 -13.89 8.84
N GLY A 135 4.91 -12.84 9.63
CA GLY A 135 5.73 -12.92 10.83
C GLY A 135 5.18 -13.91 11.86
N CYS A 136 3.86 -13.93 12.08
CA CYS A 136 3.26 -14.89 13.00
C CYS A 136 3.34 -16.32 12.47
N MET A 137 2.97 -16.55 11.21
CA MET A 137 2.83 -17.88 10.64
C MET A 137 4.16 -18.59 10.38
N LEU A 138 5.22 -17.85 10.02
CA LEU A 138 6.54 -18.45 9.75
C LEU A 138 7.38 -18.62 11.02
N TYR A 139 7.21 -17.76 12.03
CA TYR A 139 8.08 -17.76 13.22
C TYR A 139 7.42 -18.29 14.49
N THR A 140 6.15 -18.71 14.44
CA THR A 140 5.48 -19.36 15.57
C THR A 140 5.38 -20.87 15.36
N PRO A 141 6.09 -21.71 16.14
CA PRO A 141 6.14 -23.16 15.92
C PRO A 141 4.76 -23.85 15.91
N SER A 142 3.80 -23.35 16.68
CA SER A 142 2.44 -23.91 16.76
C SER A 142 1.58 -23.64 15.53
N LEU A 143 1.97 -22.69 14.67
CA LEU A 143 1.21 -22.29 13.48
C LEU A 143 1.72 -22.96 12.20
N ILE A 144 2.73 -23.82 12.31
CA ILE A 144 3.36 -24.45 11.14
C ILE A 144 2.46 -25.55 10.57
N PRO A 145 2.28 -25.59 9.23
CA PRO A 145 1.51 -26.64 8.58
C PRO A 145 2.02 -28.05 8.89
N LYS A 146 1.09 -29.00 9.01
CA LYS A 146 1.42 -30.41 9.24
C LYS A 146 2.36 -30.94 8.14
N GLY A 147 3.46 -31.56 8.56
CA GLY A 147 4.48 -32.08 7.65
C GLY A 147 5.55 -31.05 7.27
N CYS A 148 5.50 -29.83 7.83
CA CYS A 148 6.56 -28.84 7.74
C CYS A 148 7.17 -28.58 9.11
N TYR A 149 8.41 -28.13 9.13
CA TYR A 149 9.19 -27.87 10.35
C TYR A 149 10.12 -26.69 10.13
N ILE A 150 10.45 -26.02 11.24
CA ILE A 150 11.50 -24.99 11.25
C ILE A 150 12.85 -25.68 11.16
N HIS A 151 13.65 -25.32 10.17
CA HIS A 151 15.03 -25.74 10.07
C HIS A 151 15.93 -24.51 10.20
N ASP A 152 16.81 -24.54 11.19
CA ASP A 152 17.83 -23.52 11.39
C ASP A 152 19.11 -23.95 10.67
N GLU A 153 19.42 -23.27 9.56
CA GLU A 153 20.68 -23.49 8.82
C GLU A 153 21.83 -22.61 9.35
N GLY A 154 21.73 -22.09 10.58
CA GLY A 154 22.71 -21.24 11.25
C GLY A 154 22.82 -19.82 10.67
N ARG A 155 22.26 -19.57 9.49
CA ARG A 155 22.20 -18.25 8.82
C ARG A 155 20.77 -17.78 8.55
N HIS A 156 19.85 -18.72 8.28
CA HIS A 156 18.44 -18.43 8.02
C HIS A 156 17.56 -19.51 8.65
N ILE A 157 16.47 -19.06 9.25
CA ILE A 157 15.39 -19.91 9.73
C ILE A 157 14.43 -20.10 8.57
N ILE A 158 14.36 -21.30 8.03
CA ILE A 158 13.51 -21.62 6.88
C ILE A 158 12.50 -22.70 7.24
N VAL A 159 11.29 -22.59 6.70
CA VAL A 159 10.24 -23.60 6.87
C VAL A 159 10.39 -24.64 5.75
N LYS A 160 10.88 -25.82 6.10
CA LYS A 160 11.02 -26.97 5.18
C LYS A 160 9.87 -27.95 5.38
N CYS A 161 9.40 -28.56 4.30
CA CYS A 161 8.38 -29.60 4.33
C CYS A 161 8.99 -30.96 3.97
N SER A 162 8.56 -32.03 4.64
CA SER A 162 9.13 -33.37 4.51
C SER A 162 8.75 -34.07 3.20
N THR A 163 7.62 -33.71 2.61
CA THR A 163 7.08 -34.30 1.38
C THR A 163 6.49 -33.22 0.47
N GLU A 164 6.43 -33.49 -0.84
CA GLU A 164 5.76 -32.61 -1.82
C GLU A 164 4.27 -32.43 -1.50
N GLU A 165 3.60 -33.47 -1.00
CA GLU A 165 2.20 -33.38 -0.56
C GLU A 165 2.02 -32.39 0.60
N ALA A 166 2.94 -32.42 1.58
CA ALA A 166 2.93 -31.47 2.69
C ALA A 166 3.21 -30.04 2.21
N LEU A 167 4.11 -29.87 1.24
CA LEU A 167 4.41 -28.58 0.63
C LEU A 167 3.19 -28.02 -0.12
N HIS A 168 2.54 -28.83 -0.96
CA HIS A 168 1.33 -28.44 -1.66
C HIS A 168 0.22 -28.04 -0.69
N ARG A 169 0.00 -28.85 0.36
CA ARG A 169 -0.95 -28.54 1.42
C ARG A 169 -0.63 -27.21 2.09
N ALA A 170 0.62 -26.97 2.45
CA ALA A 170 1.05 -25.73 3.09
C ALA A 170 0.76 -24.51 2.20
N LYS A 171 1.15 -24.56 0.92
CA LYS A 171 0.86 -23.49 -0.06
C LYS A 171 -0.65 -23.23 -0.21
N SER A 172 -1.47 -24.28 -0.24
CA SER A 172 -2.93 -24.14 -0.29
C SER A 172 -3.49 -23.48 0.98
N LEU A 173 -2.93 -23.77 2.15
CA LEU A 173 -3.34 -23.10 3.40
C LEU A 173 -3.01 -21.61 3.37
N VAL A 174 -1.83 -21.22 2.89
CA VAL A 174 -1.46 -19.81 2.69
C VAL A 174 -2.46 -19.09 1.77
N ASN A 175 -2.82 -19.72 0.65
CA ASN A 175 -3.81 -19.15 -0.28
C ASN A 175 -5.19 -18.99 0.36
N LEU A 176 -5.61 -19.95 1.17
CA LEU A 176 -6.90 -19.89 1.87
C LEU A 176 -6.91 -18.79 2.94
N GLU A 177 -5.83 -18.69 3.71
CA GLU A 177 -5.64 -17.63 4.71
C GLU A 177 -5.70 -16.25 4.05
N PHE A 178 -4.94 -16.04 2.99
CA PHE A 178 -4.98 -14.81 2.22
C PHE A 178 -6.41 -14.51 1.73
N SER A 179 -7.09 -15.51 1.19
CA SER A 179 -8.45 -15.35 0.65
C SER A 179 -9.44 -14.90 1.73
N TRP A 180 -9.39 -15.48 2.93
CA TRP A 180 -10.25 -15.10 4.05
C TRP A 180 -9.92 -13.71 4.60
N LEU A 181 -8.64 -13.39 4.73
CA LEU A 181 -8.20 -12.06 5.14
C LEU A 181 -8.61 -11.00 4.10
N PHE A 182 -8.51 -11.31 2.81
CA PHE A 182 -8.92 -10.42 1.73
C PHE A 182 -10.43 -10.16 1.73
N VAL A 183 -11.24 -11.21 1.91
CA VAL A 183 -12.70 -11.07 2.07
C VAL A 183 -13.02 -10.21 3.30
N THR A 184 -12.35 -10.47 4.43
CA THR A 184 -12.53 -9.69 5.67
C THR A 184 -12.17 -8.21 5.46
N ASN A 185 -11.04 -7.92 4.82
CA ASN A 185 -10.62 -6.56 4.47
C ASN A 185 -11.66 -5.89 3.56
N THR A 186 -12.19 -6.60 2.56
CA THR A 186 -13.21 -6.08 1.66
C THR A 186 -14.50 -5.72 2.42
N LEU A 187 -14.99 -6.63 3.27
CA LEU A 187 -16.16 -6.39 4.10
C LEU A 187 -15.94 -5.19 5.05
N PHE A 188 -14.77 -5.11 5.66
CA PHE A 188 -14.38 -3.99 6.52
C PHE A 188 -14.39 -2.66 5.76
N VAL A 189 -13.74 -2.59 4.59
CA VAL A 189 -13.66 -1.36 3.78
C VAL A 189 -15.03 -0.92 3.29
N VAL A 190 -15.87 -1.85 2.81
CA VAL A 190 -17.24 -1.54 2.36
C VAL A 190 -18.09 -1.06 3.53
N THR A 191 -18.01 -1.74 4.68
CA THR A 191 -18.76 -1.33 5.88
C THR A 191 -18.32 0.03 6.37
N LEU A 192 -17.00 0.28 6.45
CA LEU A 192 -16.44 1.58 6.83
C LEU A 192 -16.90 2.67 5.87
N TYR A 193 -16.88 2.41 4.55
CA TYR A 193 -17.37 3.33 3.54
C TYR A 193 -18.85 3.68 3.76
N LEU A 194 -19.72 2.69 3.96
CA LEU A 194 -21.15 2.92 4.19
C LEU A 194 -21.42 3.69 5.50
N ILE A 195 -20.63 3.44 6.55
CA ILE A 195 -20.71 4.20 7.80
C ILE A 195 -20.31 5.66 7.56
N LEU A 196 -19.20 5.90 6.87
CA LEU A 196 -18.73 7.26 6.56
C LEU A 196 -19.73 8.00 5.67
N ASP A 197 -20.28 7.34 4.66
CA ASP A 197 -21.32 7.91 3.80
C ASP A 197 -22.58 8.26 4.58
N ARG A 198 -23.01 7.40 5.51
CA ARG A 198 -24.16 7.70 6.38
C ARG A 198 -23.90 8.87 7.33
N VAL A 199 -22.71 8.95 7.92
CA VAL A 199 -22.37 9.98 8.94
C VAL A 199 -22.11 11.35 8.30
N TYR A 200 -21.39 11.36 7.17
CA TYR A 200 -20.96 12.60 6.52
C TYR A 200 -21.84 12.97 5.32
N GLY A 201 -22.45 12.02 4.62
CA GLY A 201 -23.19 12.25 3.37
C GLY A 201 -24.43 13.12 3.50
N GLU A 202 -25.06 13.18 4.68
CA GLU A 202 -26.16 14.14 4.95
C GLU A 202 -25.68 15.56 5.27
N ASN A 203 -24.40 15.76 5.63
CA ASN A 203 -23.89 17.02 6.19
C ASN A 203 -22.88 17.77 5.29
N VAL A 204 -22.54 17.27 4.10
CA VAL A 204 -21.59 17.97 3.21
C VAL A 204 -22.31 18.87 2.21
N GLU A 205 -22.85 19.98 2.71
CA GLU A 205 -23.03 21.16 1.87
C GLU A 205 -21.62 21.71 1.61
N TYR A 206 -21.05 21.42 0.44
CA TYR A 206 -19.78 21.99 0.01
C TYR A 206 -19.94 23.51 -0.09
N SER A 207 -19.69 24.22 1.02
CA SER A 207 -19.45 25.67 1.00
C SER A 207 -18.20 25.89 0.17
N SER A 208 -18.38 26.12 -1.13
CA SER A 208 -17.32 26.66 -1.96
C SER A 208 -16.89 27.98 -1.32
N LEU A 209 -15.65 28.07 -0.87
CA LEU A 209 -15.01 29.30 -0.45
C LEU A 209 -14.83 30.23 -1.67
N THR A 210 -15.94 30.75 -2.19
CA THR A 210 -16.00 31.71 -3.30
C THR A 210 -16.87 32.92 -2.93
N THR A 211 -16.93 33.27 -1.66
CA THR A 211 -17.56 34.51 -1.22
C THR A 211 -16.84 34.98 0.03
N ASN A 212 -15.71 35.67 -0.16
CA ASN A 212 -15.15 36.64 0.80
C ASN A 212 -13.97 37.47 0.23
N ASN A 213 -13.70 37.39 -1.09
CA ASN A 213 -12.79 38.32 -1.78
C ASN A 213 -13.49 39.16 -2.88
N GLN A 214 -14.82 39.33 -2.80
CA GLN A 214 -15.57 40.23 -3.70
C GLN A 214 -16.16 41.43 -2.95
N THR A 215 -15.33 42.07 -2.15
CA THR A 215 -15.58 43.47 -1.77
C THR A 215 -14.28 44.20 -2.03
N TYR A 216 -14.32 45.26 -2.84
CA TYR A 216 -13.21 46.01 -3.44
C TYR A 216 -12.70 45.49 -4.80
N GLN A 217 -13.47 45.66 -5.88
CA GLN A 217 -13.20 46.70 -6.88
C GLN A 217 -14.22 46.65 -8.03
N ASP A 218 -14.63 47.85 -8.45
CA ASP A 218 -15.68 48.20 -9.40
C ASP A 218 -15.49 47.65 -10.82
N ASP A 219 -16.64 47.48 -11.49
CA ASP A 219 -16.96 47.81 -12.88
C ASP A 219 -15.91 47.61 -13.98
N GLU A 220 -16.14 46.62 -14.87
CA GLU A 220 -16.40 46.88 -16.29
C GLU A 220 -16.70 45.56 -17.07
N GLU A 221 -17.42 45.75 -18.16
CA GLU A 221 -18.08 44.81 -19.06
C GLU A 221 -17.23 43.64 -19.58
N GLN A 222 -17.84 42.46 -19.80
CA GLN A 222 -18.17 41.97 -21.16
C GLN A 222 -18.67 40.52 -21.19
N HIS A 223 -19.68 40.38 -22.05
CA HIS A 223 -20.38 39.18 -22.50
C HIS A 223 -19.41 38.12 -23.08
N PHE A 224 -19.41 36.89 -22.55
CA PHE A 224 -19.09 35.71 -23.36
C PHE A 224 -19.93 34.51 -22.93
N GLU A 225 -20.80 34.12 -23.85
CA GLU A 225 -21.73 33.02 -23.73
C GLU A 225 -21.06 31.68 -24.13
N SER A 226 -21.55 30.60 -23.54
CA SER A 226 -21.39 29.18 -23.93
C SER A 226 -20.10 28.44 -23.52
N LYS A 227 -20.24 27.49 -22.58
CA LYS A 227 -20.57 26.10 -22.91
C LYS A 227 -20.86 25.31 -21.64
N SER A 228 -22.09 24.79 -21.55
CA SER A 228 -22.48 23.81 -20.56
C SER A 228 -21.71 22.51 -20.79
N THR A 229 -20.67 22.27 -20.01
CA THR A 229 -20.19 20.90 -19.79
C THR A 229 -20.96 20.37 -18.60
N GLN A 230 -21.98 19.58 -18.92
CA GLN A 230 -22.82 18.81 -18.02
C GLN A 230 -21.96 18.11 -16.96
N LYS A 231 -21.91 18.69 -15.75
CA LYS A 231 -21.40 18.03 -14.55
C LYS A 231 -22.37 16.91 -14.21
N THR A 232 -22.06 15.68 -14.61
CA THR A 232 -22.71 14.51 -14.03
C THR A 232 -22.23 14.40 -12.58
N SER A 233 -23.13 14.81 -11.67
CA SER A 233 -22.96 14.71 -10.23
C SER A 233 -22.86 13.24 -9.81
N PHE A 234 -21.97 12.99 -8.85
CA PHE A 234 -21.67 11.69 -8.23
C PHE A 234 -22.90 10.96 -7.65
N VAL A 235 -24.04 11.64 -7.50
CA VAL A 235 -25.29 11.11 -6.96
C VAL A 235 -26.10 10.30 -7.98
N GLN A 236 -25.85 10.43 -9.29
CA GLN A 236 -26.74 9.85 -10.30
C GLN A 236 -26.45 8.36 -10.63
N MET A 237 -25.31 7.80 -10.21
CA MET A 237 -24.99 6.40 -10.48
C MET A 237 -25.70 5.42 -9.51
N GLY A 238 -25.99 5.86 -8.28
CA GLY A 238 -26.68 5.04 -7.26
C GLY A 238 -28.18 4.88 -7.49
N LYS A 239 -28.81 5.76 -8.28
CA LYS A 239 -30.26 5.72 -8.56
C LYS A 239 -30.66 4.88 -9.78
N LEU A 240 -29.71 4.45 -10.62
CA LEU A 240 -29.98 3.65 -11.81
C LEU A 240 -30.07 2.13 -11.54
N VAL A 241 -29.77 1.69 -10.31
CA VAL A 241 -29.85 0.26 -9.92
C VAL A 241 -31.08 -0.04 -9.04
N GLY A 242 -31.82 0.99 -8.59
CA GLY A 242 -32.90 0.87 -7.60
C GLY A 242 -34.34 0.99 -8.11
N HIS A 243 -34.58 1.06 -9.42
CA HIS A 243 -35.95 1.16 -9.96
C HIS A 243 -36.16 0.22 -11.15
N GLY A 244 -36.30 -1.06 -10.82
CA GLY A 244 -36.69 -2.13 -11.73
C GLY A 244 -37.56 -3.17 -11.03
N GLN A 245 -38.50 -2.75 -10.18
CA GLN A 245 -39.58 -3.60 -9.69
C GLN A 245 -40.71 -2.74 -9.10
N LYS A 246 -41.73 -2.47 -9.94
CA LYS A 246 -43.16 -2.36 -9.60
C LYS A 246 -43.93 -1.82 -10.82
N MET A 247 -44.31 -2.73 -11.71
CA MET A 247 -45.68 -2.93 -12.19
C MET A 247 -45.70 -4.18 -13.05
#